data_AF-A0A976JMW2-F1
#
_entry.id   AF-A0A976JMW2-F1
#
_cell.length_a   1.000
_cell.length_b   1.000
_cell.length_c   1.000
_cell.angle_alpha   90.00
_cell.angle_beta   90.00
_cell.angle_gamma   90.00
#
_symmetry.space_group_name_H-M   'P 1'
#
loop_
_entity.id
_entity.type
_entity.pdbx_description
1 polymer ?
#
loop_
_entity_poly.entity_id
_entity_poly.type
_entity_poly.pdbx_seq_one_letter_code
_entity_poly.pdbx_strand_id
1 'polypeptide(L)'
;IDTRRLFGLQTVPTDDDTRIIVIEYNEQEVIGIVVDSVDEVINLPQNDVDRAPSVTSDESTRRFVQGVCYHNGILIILLDIMKMLTSITPDDSEDGPSEIASS
;
A
#
# COMPACT_ATOMS: atom_id res chain seq x y z
N ILE A 1 4.42 8.40 4.86
CA ILE A 1 2.99 8.02 4.90
C ILE A 1 2.72 7.25 6.18
N ASP A 2 1.66 7.59 6.93
CA ASP A 2 1.23 6.87 8.14
C ASP A 2 0.09 5.91 7.77
N THR A 3 0.33 4.60 7.93
CA THR A 3 -0.65 3.56 7.55
C THR A 3 -1.88 3.55 8.44
N ARG A 4 -1.76 3.90 9.72
CA ARG A 4 -2.92 3.97 10.62
C ARG A 4 -3.88 5.05 10.15
N ARG A 5 -3.37 6.23 9.80
CA ARG A 5 -4.18 7.31 9.22
C ARG A 5 -4.79 6.90 7.89
N LEU A 6 -4.02 6.22 7.04
CA LEU A 6 -4.49 5.78 5.73
C LEU A 6 -5.66 4.81 5.82
N PHE A 7 -5.65 3.92 6.82
CA PHE A 7 -6.73 2.95 7.06
C PHE A 7 -7.77 3.41 8.09
N GLY A 8 -7.75 4.69 8.48
CA GLY A 8 -8.72 5.26 9.44
C GLY A 8 -8.63 4.66 10.86
N LEU A 9 -7.49 4.07 11.21
CA LEU A 9 -7.22 3.52 12.53
C LEU A 9 -6.87 4.64 13.51
N GLN A 10 -7.14 4.42 14.80
CA GLN A 10 -6.79 5.36 15.85
C GLN A 10 -5.29 5.59 15.89
N THR A 11 -4.82 6.84 15.84
CA THR A 11 -3.40 7.16 15.96
C THR A 11 -2.85 6.71 17.32
N VAL A 12 -1.67 6.10 17.32
CA VAL A 12 -0.94 5.68 18.53
C VAL A 12 0.43 6.35 18.56
N PRO A 13 1.03 6.57 19.75
CA PRO A 13 2.42 7.01 19.85
C PRO A 13 3.37 5.98 19.23
N THR A 14 4.46 6.45 18.63
CA THR A 14 5.53 5.56 18.19
C THR A 14 6.24 4.94 19.40
N ASP A 15 6.54 3.66 19.30
CA ASP A 15 7.25 2.87 20.29
C ASP A 15 8.49 2.18 19.69
N ASP A 16 9.13 1.30 20.47
CA ASP A 16 10.33 0.57 20.05
C ASP A 16 10.05 -0.47 18.95
N ASP A 17 8.79 -0.81 18.68
CA ASP A 17 8.38 -1.76 17.64
C ASP A 17 8.02 -1.07 16.33
N THR A 18 7.70 0.22 16.37
CA THR A 18 7.39 1.04 15.19
C THR A 18 8.52 0.98 14.15
N ARG A 19 8.17 0.74 12.88
CA ARG A 19 9.13 0.67 11.76
C ARG A 19 8.76 1.63 10.64
N ILE A 20 9.77 1.99 9.84
CA ILE A 20 9.60 2.71 8.58
C ILE A 20 10.00 1.75 7.45
N ILE A 21 9.04 1.41 6.60
CA ILE A 21 9.29 0.70 5.34
C ILE A 21 9.66 1.74 4.29
N VAL A 22 10.83 1.59 3.69
CA VAL A 22 11.33 2.49 2.65
C VAL A 22 11.03 1.88 1.29
N ILE A 23 10.38 2.64 0.41
CA ILE A 23 9.97 2.20 -0.92
C ILE A 23 10.48 3.19 -1.95
N GLU A 24 11.16 2.68 -2.97
CA GLU A 24 11.49 3.42 -4.18
C GLU A 24 10.24 3.42 -5.07
N TYR A 25 9.59 4.57 -5.20
CA TYR A 25 8.34 4.69 -5.97
C TYR A 25 8.62 4.91 -7.46
N ASN A 26 9.63 5.73 -7.76
CA ASN A 26 10.20 5.94 -9.09
C ASN A 26 11.70 6.28 -8.95
N GLU A 27 12.36 6.68 -10.03
CA GLU A 27 13.81 6.96 -10.05
C GLU A 27 14.25 8.09 -9.12
N GLN A 28 13.33 8.97 -8.69
CA GLN A 28 13.63 10.20 -7.98
C GLN A 28 12.98 10.28 -6.60
N GLU A 29 11.97 9.46 -6.34
CA GLU A 29 11.15 9.52 -5.14
C GLU A 29 11.29 8.28 -4.27
N VAL A 30 11.68 8.53 -3.01
CA VAL A 30 11.75 7.54 -1.95
C VAL A 30 10.67 7.86 -0.92
N ILE A 31 9.77 6.91 -0.68
CA ILE A 31 8.66 7.05 0.24
C ILE A 31 8.89 6.20 1.49
N GLY A 32 8.85 6.85 2.65
CA GLY A 32 8.82 6.17 3.94
C GLY A 32 7.39 5.91 4.40
N ILE A 33 7.08 4.66 4.72
CA ILE A 33 5.79 4.21 5.25
C ILE A 33 5.96 3.80 6.71
N VAL A 34 5.24 4.46 7.62
CA VAL A 34 5.24 4.14 9.05
C VAL A 34 4.25 3.02 9.31
N VAL A 35 4.72 1.96 9.98
CA VAL A 35 3.94 0.80 10.42
C VAL A 35 4.18 0.51 11.89
N ASP A 36 3.23 -0.14 12.54
CA ASP A 36 3.29 -0.44 13.97
C ASP A 36 4.40 -1.45 14.30
N SER A 37 4.63 -2.44 13.43
CA SER A 37 5.68 -3.43 13.58
C SER A 37 5.93 -4.19 12.26
N VAL A 38 7.02 -4.97 12.23
CA VAL A 38 7.30 -5.97 11.19
C VAL A 38 7.47 -7.30 11.89
N ASP A 39 6.70 -8.30 11.47
CA ASP A 39 6.68 -9.63 12.10
C ASP A 39 7.72 -10.55 11.44
N GLU A 40 7.37 -11.18 10.32
CA GLU A 40 8.26 -12.09 9.58
C GLU A 40 8.09 -11.98 8.06
N VAL A 41 9.05 -12.55 7.32
CA VAL A 41 8.98 -12.67 5.85
C VAL A 41 8.48 -14.06 5.49
N ILE A 42 7.33 -14.12 4.83
CA ILE A 42 6.70 -15.37 4.40
C ILE A 42 6.75 -15.53 2.88
N ASN A 43 6.95 -16.76 2.43
CA ASN A 43 6.80 -17.14 1.02
C ASN A 43 5.39 -17.69 0.81
N LEU A 44 4.53 -16.91 0.14
CA LEU A 44 3.16 -17.30 -0.18
C LEU A 44 3.07 -17.82 -1.63
N PRO A 45 2.64 -19.09 -1.84
CA PRO A 45 2.27 -19.57 -3.16
C PRO A 45 1.09 -18.77 -3.71
N GLN A 46 1.10 -18.44 -5.01
CA GLN A 46 -0.03 -17.70 -5.62
C GLN A 46 -1.36 -18.44 -5.49
N ASN A 47 -1.35 -19.78 -5.44
CA ASN A 47 -2.56 -20.58 -5.27
C ASN A 47 -3.18 -20.47 -3.87
N ASP A 48 -2.45 -19.95 -2.89
CA ASP A 48 -2.94 -19.76 -1.51
C ASP A 48 -3.53 -18.35 -1.31
N VAL A 49 -3.53 -17.52 -2.37
CA VAL A 49 -4.11 -16.18 -2.36
C VAL A 49 -5.49 -16.22 -3.00
N ASP A 50 -6.51 -16.03 -2.17
CA ASP A 50 -7.88 -15.84 -2.63
C ASP A 50 -8.09 -14.40 -3.10
N ARG A 51 -9.04 -14.23 -4.02
CA ARG A 51 -9.50 -12.89 -4.41
C ARG A 51 -10.04 -12.15 -3.20
N ALA A 52 -9.72 -10.87 -3.12
CA ALA A 52 -10.17 -9.99 -2.05
C ALA A 52 -11.68 -10.16 -1.82
N PRO A 53 -12.11 -10.58 -0.63
CA PRO A 53 -13.52 -10.78 -0.36
C PRO A 53 -14.14 -9.37 -0.31
N SER A 54 -15.35 -9.21 -0.84
CA SER A 54 -16.04 -7.92 -1.03
C SER A 54 -16.44 -7.19 0.27
N VAL A 55 -15.86 -7.57 1.42
CA VAL A 55 -16.46 -7.44 2.75
C VAL A 55 -15.93 -6.27 3.57
N THR A 56 -14.88 -5.57 3.14
CA THR A 56 -14.44 -4.39 3.89
C THR A 56 -15.41 -3.25 3.61
N SER A 57 -16.09 -2.72 4.63
CA SER A 57 -17.03 -1.59 4.50
C SER A 57 -16.30 -0.28 4.13
N ASP A 58 -15.02 -0.19 4.47
CA ASP A 58 -14.17 0.96 4.16
C ASP A 58 -13.73 0.96 2.70
N GLU A 59 -14.09 2.02 1.97
CA GLU A 59 -13.83 2.13 0.54
C GLU A 59 -12.34 2.31 0.23
N SER A 60 -11.58 2.96 1.12
CA SER A 60 -10.15 3.21 0.96
C SER A 60 -9.37 1.91 1.03
N THR A 61 -9.70 1.05 2.00
CA THR A 61 -9.06 -0.27 2.11
C THR A 61 -9.37 -1.13 0.89
N ARG A 62 -10.61 -1.09 0.38
CA ARG A 62 -11.03 -1.92 -0.77
C ARG A 62 -10.28 -1.60 -2.07
N ARG A 63 -9.85 -0.35 -2.26
CA ARG A 63 -9.15 0.08 -3.49
C ARG A 63 -7.72 -0.47 -3.63
N PHE A 64 -7.10 -0.88 -2.52
CA PHE A 64 -5.70 -1.30 -2.51
C PHE A 64 -5.49 -2.77 -2.14
N VAL A 65 -6.54 -3.51 -1.76
CA VAL A 65 -6.40 -4.94 -1.46
C VAL A 65 -6.28 -5.74 -2.75
N GLN A 66 -5.14 -6.41 -2.92
CA GLN A 66 -4.89 -7.33 -4.03
C GLN A 66 -5.55 -8.69 -3.81
N GLY A 67 -5.56 -9.17 -2.55
CA GLY A 67 -6.09 -10.48 -2.19
C GLY A 67 -6.02 -10.73 -0.69
N VAL A 68 -6.44 -11.92 -0.29
CA VAL A 68 -6.33 -12.39 1.09
C VAL A 68 -5.77 -13.80 1.10
N CYS A 69 -5.07 -14.15 2.17
CA CYS A 69 -4.51 -15.47 2.39
C CYS A 69 -4.76 -15.85 3.84
N TYR A 70 -5.02 -17.14 4.09
CA TYR A 70 -5.04 -17.67 5.44
C TYR A 70 -3.81 -18.57 5.64
N HIS A 71 -2.87 -18.12 6.47
CA HIS A 71 -1.61 -18.81 6.69
C HIS A 71 -1.39 -19.01 8.19
N ASN A 72 -1.10 -20.25 8.62
CA ASN A 72 -0.82 -20.61 10.03
C ASN A 72 -1.87 -20.10 11.05
N GLY A 73 -3.14 -20.03 10.65
CA GLY A 73 -4.20 -19.55 11.54
C GLY A 73 -4.44 -18.03 11.51
N ILE A 74 -3.66 -17.29 10.71
CA ILE A 74 -3.68 -15.84 10.61
C ILE A 74 -4.25 -15.43 9.25
N LEU A 75 -5.19 -14.47 9.25
CA LEU A 75 -5.66 -13.82 8.04
C LEU A 75 -4.68 -12.74 7.61
N ILE A 76 -4.11 -12.89 6.42
CA ILE A 76 -3.14 -11.97 5.82
C ILE A 76 -3.82 -11.24 4.67
N ILE A 77 -3.77 -9.92 4.71
CA ILE A 77 -4.32 -9.06 3.66
C ILE A 77 -3.15 -8.62 2.78
N LEU A 78 -3.21 -8.93 1.49
CA LEU A 78 -2.21 -8.52 0.52
C LEU A 78 -2.60 -7.16 -0.05
N LEU A 79 -1.70 -6.18 0.09
CA LEU A 79 -1.91 -4.81 -0.38
C LEU A 79 -1.09 -4.54 -1.64
N ASP A 80 -1.72 -3.93 -2.64
CA ASP A 80 -1.08 -3.33 -3.79
C ASP A 80 -0.53 -1.95 -3.40
N ILE A 81 0.73 -1.95 -2.97
CA ILE A 81 1.39 -0.74 -2.48
C ILE A 81 1.55 0.31 -3.58
N MET A 82 1.77 -0.08 -4.84
CA MET A 82 1.91 0.88 -5.93
C MET A 82 0.59 1.64 -6.15
N LYS A 83 -0.54 0.93 -6.25
CA LYS A 83 -1.85 1.58 -6.34
C LYS A 83 -2.14 2.49 -5.14
N MET A 84 -1.74 2.04 -3.95
CA MET A 84 -1.89 2.81 -2.73
C MET A 84 -1.09 4.12 -2.80
N LEU A 85 0.18 4.06 -3.19
CA LEU A 85 1.05 5.22 -3.33
C LEU A 85 0.55 6.20 -4.40
N THR A 86 0.21 5.72 -5.61
CA THR A 86 -0.32 6.58 -6.69
C THR A 86 -1.58 7.36 -6.28
N SER A 87 -2.40 6.81 -5.39
CA SER A 87 -3.61 7.50 -4.91
C SER A 87 -3.33 8.63 -3.91
N ILE A 88 -2.15 8.62 -3.27
CA ILE A 88 -1.76 9.56 -2.21
C ILE A 88 -0.76 10.58 -2.74
N THR A 89 0.15 10.13 -3.60
CA THR A 89 1.14 10.92 -4.33
C THR A 89 0.84 10.75 -5.82
N PRO A 90 -0.01 11.60 -6.41
CA PRO A 90 -0.19 11.64 -7.84
C PRO A 90 1.18 11.85 -8.49
N ASP A 91 1.50 11.03 -9.47
CA ASP A 91 2.71 11.22 -10.26
C ASP A 91 2.53 12.48 -11.11
N ASP A 92 3.18 13.58 -10.72
CA ASP A 92 3.15 14.86 -11.46
C ASP A 92 4.03 14.81 -12.73
N SER A 93 4.47 13.62 -13.15
CA SER A 93 5.05 13.37 -14.46
C SER A 93 4.00 13.60 -15.55
N GLU A 94 3.71 14.87 -15.86
CA GLU A 94 3.03 15.28 -17.08
C GLU A 94 3.88 14.86 -18.29
N ASP A 95 3.72 13.63 -18.76
CA ASP A 95 3.96 13.31 -20.17
C ASP A 95 2.64 13.53 -20.92
N GLY A 96 2.16 14.77 -20.87
CA GLY A 96 1.12 15.25 -21.78
C GLY A 96 1.71 15.25 -23.19
N PRO A 97 0.97 14.81 -24.24
CA PRO A 97 1.48 14.89 -25.59
C PRO A 97 1.90 16.34 -25.85
N SER A 98 3.14 16.54 -26.28
CA SER A 98 3.58 17.84 -26.79
C SER A 98 2.67 18.22 -27.95
N GLU A 99 1.58 18.92 -27.64
CA GLU A 99 0.76 19.62 -28.60
C GLU A 99 1.64 20.77 -29.10
N ILE A 100 2.48 20.46 -30.08
CA ILE A 100 3.17 21.45 -30.88
C ILE A 100 2.11 22.31 -31.55
N ALA A 101 1.81 23.42 -30.89
CA ALA A 101 1.05 24.51 -31.45
C ALA A 101 1.68 24.91 -32.78
N SER A 102 0.84 24.84 -33.82
CA SER A 102 0.85 25.61 -35.06
C SER A 102 2.09 26.46 -35.38
N SER A 103 2.74 26.14 -36.50
CA SER A 103 3.09 27.10 -37.58
C SER A 103 3.37 26.36 -38.87
#